data_AF-A0A3B4V488-F1
#
_entry.id   AF-A0A3B4V488-F1
#
_cell.length_a   1.000
_cell.length_b   1.000
_cell.length_c   1.000
_cell.angle_alpha   90.00
_cell.angle_beta   90.00
_cell.angle_gamma   90.00
#
_symmetry.space_group_name_H-M   'P 1'
#
loop_
_entity.id
_entity.type
_entity.pdbx_description
1 polymer ?
#
loop_
_entity_poly.entity_id
_entity_poly.type
_entity_poly.pdbx_seq_one_letter_code
_entity_poly.pdbx_strand_id
1 'polypeptide(L)'
;MHVLLLKEPRDGDSGPDPYIKELASHGHKATLIPVLSFKFVSLNTLSDKLFQPEKHGGLIFTSPRAVEAVKMCLEWKSSVKDKWNAKAIYVVGKATAALVRNLGLNPLGEDTGTAEVLSRVIIEREDTNIPPLFFPCGSIKREVLALRLA
;
A
#
# COMPACT_ATOMS: atom_id res chain seq x y z
N MET A 1 13.36 -7.98 -34.60
CA MET A 1 12.47 -8.97 -33.95
C MET A 1 11.36 -8.23 -33.22
N HIS A 2 10.15 -8.79 -33.19
CA HIS A 2 9.03 -8.26 -32.40
C HIS A 2 9.02 -8.93 -31.03
N VAL A 3 8.87 -8.14 -29.97
CA VAL A 3 8.87 -8.60 -28.57
C VAL A 3 7.56 -8.20 -27.90
N LEU A 4 6.94 -9.12 -27.17
CA LEU A 4 5.75 -8.84 -26.38
C LEU A 4 6.12 -8.78 -24.90
N LEU A 5 5.80 -7.67 -24.23
CA LEU A 5 5.99 -7.48 -22.80
C LEU A 5 4.64 -7.63 -22.09
N LEU A 6 4.50 -8.69 -21.30
CA LEU A 6 3.32 -8.96 -20.49
C LEU A 6 3.56 -8.49 -19.05
N LYS A 7 3.41 -7.19 -18.82
CA LYS A 7 3.65 -6.55 -17.52
C LYS A 7 2.79 -5.32 -17.36
N GLU A 8 2.63 -4.88 -16.12
CA GLU A 8 2.03 -3.57 -15.87
C GLU A 8 2.92 -2.45 -16.40
N PRO A 9 2.34 -1.41 -17.02
CA PRO A 9 3.08 -0.23 -17.42
C PRO A 9 3.66 0.45 -16.17
N ARG A 10 4.70 1.25 -16.36
CA ARG A 10 5.26 2.04 -15.28
C ARG A 10 4.25 3.13 -14.87
N ASP A 11 4.05 3.31 -13.56
CA ASP A 11 3.17 4.36 -13.05
C ASP A 11 3.82 5.76 -13.23
N GLY A 12 3.09 6.69 -13.85
CA GLY A 12 3.44 8.12 -14.00
C GLY A 12 4.06 8.56 -15.34
N ASP A 13 4.17 9.87 -15.55
CA ASP A 13 4.60 10.55 -16.81
C ASP A 13 6.12 10.51 -17.09
N SER A 14 6.83 9.49 -16.61
CA SER A 14 8.31 9.45 -16.65
C SER A 14 8.91 9.06 -18.01
N GLY A 15 8.14 9.18 -19.09
CA GLY A 15 8.54 8.77 -20.44
C GLY A 15 8.35 7.26 -20.73
N PRO A 16 9.00 6.73 -21.78
CA PRO A 16 8.79 5.36 -22.24
C PRO A 16 9.24 4.33 -21.20
N ASP A 17 8.53 3.20 -21.13
CA ASP A 17 8.86 2.09 -20.25
C ASP A 17 10.33 1.66 -20.43
N PRO A 18 11.10 1.45 -19.34
CA PRO A 18 12.53 1.16 -19.44
C PRO A 18 12.82 -0.11 -20.24
N TYR A 19 11.95 -1.12 -20.20
CA TYR A 19 12.12 -2.34 -21.00
C TYR A 19 11.92 -2.06 -22.49
N ILE A 20 10.94 -1.22 -22.84
CA ILE A 20 10.73 -0.80 -24.24
C ILE A 20 11.95 -0.02 -24.74
N LYS A 21 12.46 0.92 -23.94
CA LYS A 21 13.65 1.71 -24.27
C LYS A 21 14.88 0.83 -24.49
N GLU A 22 15.12 -0.12 -23.61
CA GLU A 22 16.27 -1.03 -23.68
C GLU A 22 16.20 -1.96 -24.90
N LEU A 23 15.02 -2.55 -25.16
CA LEU A 23 14.79 -3.38 -26.33
C LEU A 23 14.98 -2.61 -27.64
N ALA A 24 14.49 -1.36 -27.70
CA ALA A 24 14.68 -0.49 -28.85
C ALA A 24 16.17 -0.21 -29.13
N SER A 25 16.98 -0.02 -28.08
CA SER A 25 18.43 0.20 -28.22
C SER A 25 19.17 -1.00 -28.84
N HIS A 26 18.58 -2.20 -28.81
CA HIS A 26 19.09 -3.42 -29.41
C HIS A 26 18.37 -3.79 -30.73
N GLY A 27 17.64 -2.86 -31.35
CA GLY A 27 16.96 -3.09 -32.63
C GLY A 27 15.71 -3.98 -32.55
N HIS A 28 15.12 -4.10 -31.36
CA HIS A 28 13.87 -4.83 -31.16
C HIS A 28 12.67 -3.88 -31.09
N LYS A 29 11.54 -4.31 -31.66
CA LYS A 29 10.27 -3.59 -31.55
C LYS A 29 9.42 -4.24 -30.47
N ALA A 30 9.28 -3.56 -29.33
CA ALA A 30 8.51 -4.07 -28.19
C ALA A 30 7.09 -3.51 -28.16
N THR A 31 6.12 -4.37 -27.85
CA THR A 31 4.73 -4.00 -27.52
C THR A 31 4.44 -4.42 -26.10
N LEU A 32 3.93 -3.51 -25.26
CA LEU A 32 3.55 -3.81 -23.89
C LEU A 32 2.03 -4.03 -23.78
N ILE A 33 1.65 -5.16 -23.19
CA ILE A 33 0.26 -5.50 -22.86
C ILE A 33 0.16 -5.63 -21.33
N PRO A 34 -0.62 -4.76 -20.66
CA PRO A 34 -0.95 -4.92 -19.25
C PRO A 34 -1.72 -6.23 -19.04
N VAL A 35 -1.38 -6.97 -17.98
CA VAL A 35 -1.96 -8.30 -17.71
C VAL A 35 -2.65 -8.38 -16.36
N LEU A 36 -2.52 -7.34 -15.53
CA LEU A 36 -3.22 -7.21 -14.28
C LEU A 36 -4.28 -6.12 -14.40
N SER A 37 -5.41 -6.37 -13.75
CA SER A 37 -6.43 -5.36 -13.51
C SER A 37 -6.86 -5.50 -12.06
N PHE A 38 -7.23 -4.38 -11.45
CA PHE A 38 -7.72 -4.35 -10.08
C PHE A 38 -8.95 -3.46 -10.01
N LYS A 39 -9.75 -3.70 -8.97
CA LYS A 39 -10.90 -2.87 -8.63
C LYS A 39 -10.89 -2.61 -7.13
N PHE A 40 -11.32 -1.42 -6.75
CA PHE A 40 -11.57 -1.11 -5.37
C PHE A 40 -12.92 -1.70 -4.93
N VAL A 41 -12.92 -2.34 -3.77
CA VAL A 41 -14.09 -3.02 -3.21
C VAL A 41 -14.28 -2.60 -1.76
N SER A 42 -15.49 -2.75 -1.24
CA SER A 42 -15.82 -2.49 0.17
C SER A 42 -15.48 -1.05 0.64
N LEU A 43 -15.51 -0.06 -0.27
CA LEU A 43 -15.14 1.32 0.03
C LEU A 43 -16.02 1.95 1.14
N ASN A 44 -17.30 1.61 1.21
CA ASN A 44 -18.18 2.08 2.29
C ASN A 44 -17.72 1.55 3.65
N THR A 45 -17.48 0.23 3.75
CA THR A 45 -16.97 -0.39 4.98
C THR A 45 -15.58 0.11 5.36
N LEU A 46 -14.71 0.36 4.37
CA LEU A 46 -13.40 0.97 4.58
C LEU A 46 -13.57 2.37 5.18
N SER A 47 -14.43 3.19 4.58
CA SER A 47 -14.76 4.54 5.08
C SER A 47 -15.27 4.50 6.52
N ASP A 48 -16.29 3.68 6.81
CA ASP A 48 -16.88 3.58 8.15
C ASP A 48 -15.83 3.26 9.22
N LYS A 49 -14.89 2.35 8.92
CA LYS A 49 -13.79 1.99 9.82
C LYS A 49 -12.75 3.09 9.96
N LEU A 50 -12.43 3.80 8.88
CA LEU A 50 -11.49 4.93 8.90
C LEU A 50 -11.99 6.10 9.77
N PHE A 51 -13.31 6.29 9.86
CA PHE A 51 -13.93 7.31 10.73
C PHE A 51 -14.03 6.88 12.21
N GLN A 52 -13.54 5.69 12.56
CA GLN A 52 -13.52 5.15 13.93
C GLN A 52 -12.09 4.77 14.39
N PRO A 53 -11.14 5.73 14.39
CA PRO A 53 -9.75 5.46 14.80
C PRO A 53 -9.64 4.94 16.24
N GLU A 54 -10.55 5.32 17.14
CA GLU A 54 -10.58 4.87 18.55
C GLU A 54 -10.75 3.36 18.70
N LYS A 55 -11.33 2.67 17.71
CA LYS A 55 -11.50 1.21 17.72
C LYS A 55 -10.26 0.43 17.30
N HIS A 56 -9.19 1.14 16.90
CA HIS A 56 -8.01 0.53 16.29
C HIS A 56 -6.72 1.02 16.97
N GLY A 57 -5.73 0.14 17.06
CA GLY A 57 -4.40 0.48 17.59
C GLY A 57 -3.55 1.26 16.59
N GLY A 58 -3.86 1.14 15.30
CA GLY A 58 -3.08 1.72 14.21
C GLY A 58 -3.55 1.27 12.83
N LEU A 59 -2.82 1.67 11.80
CA LEU A 59 -3.03 1.30 10.40
C LEU A 59 -1.86 0.48 9.87
N ILE A 60 -2.14 -0.37 8.88
CA ILE A 60 -1.12 -1.10 8.12
C ILE A 60 -1.38 -0.91 6.62
N PHE A 61 -0.33 -0.61 5.85
CA PHE A 61 -0.37 -0.57 4.39
C PHE A 61 0.77 -1.38 3.78
N THR A 62 0.44 -2.48 3.10
CA THR A 62 1.43 -3.28 2.35
C THR A 62 1.44 -2.99 0.86
N SER A 63 0.49 -2.18 0.37
CA SER A 63 0.28 -1.92 -1.05
C SER A 63 -0.09 -0.47 -1.33
N PRO A 64 0.51 0.16 -2.36
CA PRO A 64 0.07 1.47 -2.88
C PRO A 64 -1.45 1.54 -3.15
N ARG A 65 -2.03 0.45 -3.67
CA ARG A 65 -3.46 0.37 -3.97
C ARG A 65 -4.32 0.49 -2.72
N ALA A 66 -3.88 -0.03 -1.58
CA ALA A 66 -4.62 0.14 -0.32
C ALA A 66 -4.63 1.61 0.12
N VAL A 67 -3.52 2.33 -0.08
CA VAL A 67 -3.42 3.77 0.20
C VAL A 67 -4.33 4.57 -0.73
N GLU A 68 -4.41 4.21 -2.01
CA GLU A 68 -5.33 4.81 -2.98
C GLU A 68 -6.80 4.57 -2.62
N ALA A 69 -7.16 3.35 -2.20
CA ALA A 69 -8.52 3.05 -1.72
C ALA A 69 -8.89 3.93 -0.52
N VAL A 70 -7.95 4.08 0.42
CA VAL A 70 -8.12 4.98 1.58
C VAL A 70 -8.25 6.44 1.12
N LYS A 71 -7.47 6.90 0.15
CA LYS A 71 -7.62 8.24 -0.45
C LYS A 71 -9.02 8.46 -1.02
N MET A 72 -9.61 7.45 -1.65
CA MET A 72 -10.98 7.54 -2.21
C MET A 72 -12.06 7.58 -1.13
N CYS A 73 -11.83 6.94 0.03
CA CYS A 73 -12.75 7.00 1.17
C CYS A 73 -12.62 8.30 1.98
N LEU A 74 -11.46 8.95 1.90
CA LEU A 74 -11.12 10.08 2.76
C LEU A 74 -11.31 11.41 2.02
N GLU A 75 -12.51 11.97 2.13
CA GLU A 75 -12.66 13.42 2.18
C GLU A 75 -12.18 13.89 3.56
N TRP A 76 -10.87 14.08 3.71
CA TRP A 76 -10.23 14.36 5.00
C TRP A 76 -10.89 15.53 5.74
N LYS A 77 -11.62 15.24 6.81
CA LYS A 77 -11.70 16.18 7.93
C LYS A 77 -10.36 16.13 8.65
N SER A 78 -9.70 17.28 8.81
CA SER A 78 -8.40 17.40 9.49
C SER A 78 -8.37 16.64 10.83
N SER A 79 -9.48 16.66 11.57
CA SER A 79 -9.63 15.96 12.85
C SER A 79 -9.46 14.44 12.81
N VAL A 80 -9.77 13.77 11.69
CA VAL A 80 -9.59 12.30 11.57
C VAL A 80 -8.13 11.96 11.30
N LYS A 81 -7.45 12.81 10.53
CA LYS A 81 -6.01 12.71 10.25
C LYS A 81 -5.17 12.78 11.51
N ASP A 82 -5.47 13.74 12.36
CA ASP A 82 -4.72 13.94 13.60
C ASP A 82 -4.92 12.76 14.54
N LYS A 83 -6.13 12.18 14.60
CA LYS A 83 -6.41 10.96 15.38
C LYS A 83 -5.65 9.74 14.87
N TRP A 84 -5.48 9.59 13.55
CA TRP A 84 -4.66 8.51 12.99
C TRP A 84 -3.17 8.76 13.18
N ASN A 85 -2.70 10.00 13.08
CA ASN A 85 -1.30 10.36 13.34
C ASN A 85 -0.90 10.24 14.81
N ALA A 86 -1.85 10.23 15.75
CA ALA A 86 -1.62 9.87 17.15
C ALA A 86 -1.45 8.35 17.37
N LYS A 87 -1.58 7.54 16.32
CA LYS A 87 -1.47 6.07 16.33
C LYS A 87 -0.33 5.60 15.44
N ALA A 88 0.04 4.33 15.56
CA ALA A 88 1.06 3.75 14.69
C ALA A 88 0.49 3.51 13.28
N ILE A 89 1.25 3.89 12.25
CA ILE A 89 0.90 3.68 10.85
C ILE A 89 2.05 2.93 10.19
N TYR A 90 1.88 1.64 10.02
CA TYR A 90 2.90 0.75 9.48
C TYR A 90 2.79 0.62 7.97
N VAL A 91 3.92 0.60 7.28
CA VAL A 91 3.96 0.43 5.83
C VAL A 91 5.04 -0.57 5.42
N VAL A 92 4.83 -1.24 4.29
CA VAL A 92 5.88 -2.00 3.60
C VAL A 92 6.31 -1.23 2.35
N GLY A 93 7.60 -0.89 2.30
CA GLY A 93 8.25 -0.31 1.14
C GLY A 93 8.08 1.21 0.99
N LYS A 94 9.13 1.83 0.45
CA LYS A 94 9.23 3.30 0.28
C LYS A 94 8.16 3.90 -0.63
N ALA A 95 7.75 3.16 -1.67
CA ALA A 95 6.68 3.61 -2.57
C ALA A 95 5.34 3.79 -1.83
N THR A 96 4.96 2.79 -1.01
CA THR A 96 3.76 2.88 -0.17
C THR A 96 3.88 4.00 0.85
N ALA A 97 5.05 4.11 1.51
CA ALA A 97 5.32 5.17 2.49
C ALA A 97 5.18 6.58 1.91
N ALA A 98 5.67 6.81 0.69
CA ALA A 98 5.52 8.09 0.00
C ALA A 98 4.05 8.46 -0.22
N LEU A 99 3.21 7.51 -0.62
CA LEU A 99 1.78 7.76 -0.78
C LEU A 99 1.09 8.04 0.57
N VAL A 100 1.47 7.33 1.63
CA VAL A 100 0.94 7.58 2.98
C VAL A 100 1.32 8.99 3.47
N ARG A 101 2.56 9.44 3.21
CA ARG A 101 2.98 10.83 3.49
C ARG A 101 2.22 11.85 2.66
N ASN A 102 1.86 11.54 1.42
CA ASN A 102 1.03 12.42 0.59
C ASN A 102 -0.41 12.55 1.10
N LEU A 103 -0.90 11.57 1.87
CA LEU A 103 -2.13 11.71 2.66
C LEU A 103 -1.93 12.54 3.94
N GLY A 104 -0.70 12.94 4.21
CA GLY A 104 -0.25 13.64 5.41
C GLY A 104 -0.24 12.78 6.67
N LEU A 105 -0.13 11.47 6.49
CA LEU A 105 0.05 10.51 7.56
C LEU A 105 1.55 10.25 7.79
N ASN A 106 1.90 9.78 8.99
CA ASN A 106 3.29 9.52 9.39
C ASN A 106 3.61 8.01 9.39
N PRO A 107 4.17 7.45 8.29
CA PRO A 107 4.44 6.03 8.20
C PRO A 107 5.69 5.58 8.97
N LEU A 108 5.68 4.32 9.41
CA LEU A 108 6.77 3.58 10.03
C LEU A 108 7.04 2.28 9.26
N GLY A 109 8.29 1.81 9.28
CA GLY A 109 8.65 0.49 8.74
C GLY A 109 8.90 0.44 7.23
N GLU A 110 9.06 1.58 6.55
CA GLU A 110 9.28 1.62 5.10
C GLU A 110 10.52 0.85 4.62
N ASP A 111 11.54 0.72 5.49
CA ASP A 111 12.78 -0.01 5.24
C ASP A 111 12.71 -1.51 5.57
N THR A 112 11.59 -2.01 6.11
CA THR A 112 11.42 -3.45 6.42
C THR A 112 11.39 -4.32 5.17
N GLY A 113 11.00 -3.74 4.02
CA GLY A 113 10.98 -4.37 2.70
C GLY A 113 9.94 -5.49 2.51
N THR A 114 9.51 -6.16 3.59
CA THR A 114 8.56 -7.28 3.54
C THR A 114 7.60 -7.26 4.74
N ALA A 115 6.42 -7.85 4.54
CA ALA A 115 5.43 -8.08 5.59
C ALA A 115 6.00 -8.92 6.77
N GLU A 116 6.85 -9.91 6.49
CA GLU A 116 7.46 -10.76 7.50
C GLU A 116 8.37 -9.96 8.45
N VAL A 117 9.27 -9.14 7.90
CA VAL A 117 10.13 -8.27 8.72
C VAL A 117 9.31 -7.24 9.48
N LEU A 118 8.31 -6.64 8.83
CA LEU A 118 7.41 -5.67 9.47
C LEU A 118 6.67 -6.28 10.67
N SER A 119 6.21 -7.54 10.57
CA SER A 119 5.51 -8.21 11.68
C SER A 119 6.36 -8.27 12.95
N ARG A 120 7.66 -8.54 12.83
CA ARG A 120 8.58 -8.59 13.98
C ARG A 120 8.74 -7.21 14.63
N VAL A 121 8.88 -6.18 13.81
CA VAL A 121 8.95 -4.79 14.30
C VAL A 121 7.67 -4.40 15.05
N ILE A 122 6.50 -4.80 14.56
CA ILE A 122 5.22 -4.54 15.24
C ILE A 122 5.18 -5.26 16.59
N ILE A 123 5.51 -6.56 16.62
CA ILE A 123 5.49 -7.38 17.84
C ILE A 123 6.47 -6.86 18.90
N GLU A 124 7.65 -6.39 18.49
CA GLU A 124 8.66 -5.86 19.41
C GLU A 124 8.30 -4.47 19.95
N ARG A 125 7.53 -3.68 19.19
CA ARG A 125 7.23 -2.28 19.49
C ARG A 125 5.92 -2.08 20.26
N GLU A 126 4.90 -2.87 19.93
CA GLU A 126 3.55 -2.70 20.47
C GLU A 126 3.31 -3.60 21.68
N ASP A 127 2.52 -3.11 22.64
CA ASP A 127 2.02 -3.93 23.75
C ASP A 127 0.99 -4.95 23.24
N THR A 128 0.94 -6.13 23.85
CA THR A 128 -0.08 -7.15 23.55
C THR A 128 -1.52 -6.68 23.82
N ASN A 129 -1.72 -5.61 24.60
CA ASN A 129 -3.03 -5.10 24.99
C ASN A 129 -3.57 -3.96 24.11
N ILE A 130 -2.93 -3.65 22.98
CA ILE A 130 -3.45 -2.61 22.07
C ILE A 130 -4.75 -3.06 21.37
N PRO A 131 -5.62 -2.11 20.97
CA PRO A 131 -6.73 -2.45 20.08
C PRO A 131 -6.23 -2.98 18.73
N PRO A 132 -7.05 -3.72 17.97
CA PRO A 132 -6.61 -4.36 16.74
C PRO A 132 -6.08 -3.34 15.72
N LEU A 133 -5.02 -3.73 15.00
CA LEU A 133 -4.51 -2.94 13.88
C LEU A 133 -5.46 -3.05 12.69
N PHE A 134 -5.78 -1.92 12.06
CA PHE A 134 -6.61 -1.90 10.87
C PHE A 134 -5.77 -2.08 9.61
N PHE A 135 -6.03 -3.14 8.88
CA PHE A 135 -5.26 -3.52 7.70
C PHE A 135 -6.15 -3.62 6.45
N PRO A 136 -6.30 -2.53 5.67
CA PRO A 136 -6.91 -2.59 4.35
C PRO A 136 -6.01 -3.36 3.38
N CYS A 137 -6.49 -4.51 2.88
CA CYS A 137 -5.72 -5.40 2.00
C CYS A 137 -6.55 -5.93 0.82
N GLY A 138 -5.86 -6.50 -0.17
CA GLY A 138 -6.48 -7.15 -1.32
C GLY A 138 -6.99 -8.57 -1.03
N SER A 139 -7.57 -9.21 -2.05
CA SER A 139 -8.15 -10.56 -1.96
C SER A 139 -7.15 -11.70 -2.18
N ILE A 140 -5.93 -11.40 -2.62
CA ILE A 140 -4.91 -12.42 -2.93
C ILE A 140 -4.35 -12.96 -1.59
N LYS A 141 -4.68 -14.24 -1.33
CA LYS A 141 -4.61 -14.92 -0.04
C LYS A 141 -3.21 -14.97 0.60
N ARG A 142 -3.23 -14.98 1.95
CA ARG A 142 -2.11 -15.09 2.91
C ARG A 142 -1.26 -13.84 3.03
N GLU A 143 -1.90 -12.77 3.48
CA GLU A 143 -1.16 -11.67 4.07
C GLU A 143 -0.49 -12.16 5.36
N VAL A 144 0.84 -12.30 5.30
CA VAL A 144 1.71 -12.74 6.39
C VAL A 144 1.40 -12.00 7.69
N LEU A 145 1.06 -10.71 7.60
CA LEU A 145 0.68 -9.87 8.74
C LEU A 145 -0.56 -10.38 9.47
N ALA A 146 -1.59 -10.82 8.75
CA ALA A 146 -2.80 -11.32 9.37
C ALA A 146 -2.58 -12.64 10.12
N LEU A 147 -1.58 -13.43 9.73
CA LEU A 147 -1.21 -14.66 10.43
C LEU A 147 -0.28 -14.39 11.63
N ARG A 148 0.68 -13.46 11.46
CA ARG A 148 1.71 -13.15 12.45
C ARG A 148 1.21 -12.29 13.61
N LEU A 149 0.14 -11.52 13.39
CA LEU A 149 -0.42 -10.56 14.35
C LEU A 149 -1.78 -10.99 14.92
N ALA A 150 -2.22 -12.21 14.62
CA ALA A 150 -3.46 -12.79 15.14
C ALA A 150 -3.30 -13.40 16.53
#